data_AF-Q1L9J2-F1
#
_entry.id   AF-Q1L9J2-F1
#
_cell.length_a   1.000
_cell.length_b   1.000
_cell.length_c   1.000
_cell.angle_alpha   90.00
_cell.angle_beta   90.00
_cell.angle_gamma   90.00
#
_symmetry.space_group_name_H-M   'P 1'
#
loop_
_entity.id
_entity.type
_entity.pdbx_description
1 polymer ?
#
loop_
_entity_poly.entity_id
_entity_poly.type
_entity_poly.pdbx_seq_one_letter_code
_entity_poly.pdbx_strand_id
1 'polypeptide(L)'
;MEQGRLEVTATFNNNEVLNPSFELSHGVDQGVQYRDLYLQTYQRGANDPNVWVAQPREQWHCLARVYPDRLLTYPVFTNPHAQRYLSPKHGPLTSVIFHRKVDEPLPETADAAVTEIDLSLPWKCFSESTYGLGLVPELDEVWRSLSGIPAITAIGVTRSGTSTVTESIAWITVSDLHRFRRNFQRFKRLAREHVHVARRWDVRNNLLATLDPDRFPHMAPAAAAAPLVEYVRTRGRRADVSERAQRQAAVRAVRQELATIATEAPAEVLQLHAEIERVTLARMIDRYATMLEQSLPEPRWQQFFENNLFVLSLVFSRPVRLLHTQFHAQASRLDGTGAQIGDFLFAEQGQALAIVEIKKPSSSLVQATPYRNREVFGPHAELSGAITQVLYQRSAIQSNWLLHRAEAALRDSQPDAIKCIVLAGTMPSDETQRRSFELFRNACKDVEVVTFDELLGKLRLLLQHLTPSSGTTEDTVPF
;
A
#
# COMPACT_ATOMS: atom_id res chain seq x y z
N MET A 1 -68.02 9.52 -51.19
CA MET A 1 -66.63 9.65 -51.70
C MET A 1 -65.89 10.52 -50.72
N GLU A 2 -65.20 9.89 -49.79
CA GLU A 2 -64.49 10.53 -48.69
C GLU A 2 -62.99 10.32 -48.97
N GLN A 3 -62.30 11.37 -49.37
CA GLN A 3 -60.88 11.35 -49.66
C GLN A 3 -60.11 11.32 -48.34
N GLY A 4 -59.56 10.16 -48.02
CA GLY A 4 -58.61 9.98 -46.93
C GLY A 4 -57.39 10.87 -47.14
N ARG A 5 -57.15 11.78 -46.19
CA ARG A 5 -55.86 12.43 -46.02
C ARG A 5 -54.84 11.34 -45.68
N LEU A 6 -53.97 11.04 -46.63
CA LEU A 6 -52.72 10.33 -46.39
C LEU A 6 -51.92 11.16 -45.37
N GLU A 7 -51.86 10.69 -44.12
CA GLU A 7 -50.81 11.12 -43.20
C GLU A 7 -49.47 10.76 -43.84
N VAL A 8 -48.75 11.79 -44.30
CA VAL A 8 -47.39 11.64 -44.79
C VAL A 8 -46.56 11.20 -43.59
N THR A 9 -46.29 9.90 -43.49
CA THR A 9 -45.47 9.33 -42.44
C THR A 9 -44.05 9.87 -42.65
N ALA A 10 -43.56 10.69 -41.72
CA ALA A 10 -42.23 11.27 -41.82
C ALA A 10 -41.19 10.13 -41.90
N THR A 11 -40.38 10.16 -42.95
CA THR A 11 -39.30 9.20 -43.20
C THR A 11 -37.97 9.80 -42.81
N PHE A 12 -37.09 8.99 -42.22
CA PHE A 12 -35.82 9.40 -41.64
C PHE A 12 -34.69 8.54 -42.18
N ASN A 13 -33.51 9.13 -42.33
CA ASN A 13 -32.29 8.39 -42.70
C ASN A 13 -31.56 7.83 -41.47
N ASN A 14 -30.53 7.01 -41.72
CA ASN A 14 -29.77 6.32 -40.67
C ASN A 14 -29.11 7.24 -39.62
N ASN A 15 -28.78 8.49 -39.95
CA ASN A 15 -28.15 9.44 -39.04
C ASN A 15 -29.18 10.26 -38.27
N GLU A 16 -30.31 10.59 -38.89
CA GLU A 16 -31.38 11.37 -38.26
C GLU A 16 -32.00 10.63 -37.08
N VAL A 17 -32.19 9.32 -37.20
CA VAL A 17 -32.75 8.48 -36.11
C VAL A 17 -31.85 8.32 -34.89
N LEU A 18 -30.58 8.76 -34.98
CA LEU A 18 -29.67 8.78 -33.82
C LEU A 18 -29.87 10.00 -32.92
N ASN A 19 -30.62 11.01 -33.38
CA ASN A 19 -30.95 12.21 -32.63
C ASN A 19 -32.49 12.31 -32.45
N PRO A 20 -33.07 11.49 -31.57
CA PRO A 20 -34.51 11.44 -31.39
C PRO A 20 -35.07 12.77 -30.85
N SER A 21 -36.25 13.14 -31.31
CA SER A 21 -36.98 14.29 -30.76
C SER A 21 -37.65 13.92 -29.43
N PHE A 22 -37.88 14.94 -28.61
CA PHE A 22 -38.59 14.81 -27.34
C PHE A 22 -39.90 15.57 -27.36
N GLU A 23 -40.91 15.04 -26.68
CA GLU A 23 -42.17 15.73 -26.47
C GLU A 23 -42.57 15.70 -24.99
N LEU A 24 -43.11 16.83 -24.49
CA LEU A 24 -43.57 16.95 -23.13
C LEU A 24 -45.10 16.82 -23.07
N SER A 25 -45.59 15.95 -22.21
CA SER A 25 -47.02 15.82 -21.89
C SER A 25 -47.31 16.25 -20.46
N HIS A 26 -48.53 16.73 -20.22
CA HIS A 26 -48.98 17.21 -18.93
C HIS A 26 -49.96 16.21 -18.33
N GLY A 27 -49.79 15.90 -17.04
CA GLY A 27 -50.69 15.00 -16.33
C GLY A 27 -50.90 15.39 -14.89
N VAL A 28 -51.92 14.77 -14.28
CA VAL A 28 -52.24 14.92 -12.86
C VAL A 28 -52.45 13.53 -12.27
N ASP A 29 -51.71 13.22 -11.22
CA ASP A 29 -51.78 11.96 -10.48
C ASP A 29 -52.10 12.27 -9.03
N GLN A 30 -53.25 11.80 -8.54
CA GLN A 30 -53.74 12.04 -7.18
C GLN A 30 -53.71 13.53 -6.75
N GLY A 31 -54.00 14.44 -7.68
CA GLY A 31 -54.01 15.89 -7.45
C GLY A 31 -52.62 16.56 -7.56
N VAL A 32 -51.55 15.80 -7.77
CA VAL A 32 -50.20 16.31 -8.01
C VAL A 32 -49.97 16.42 -9.51
N GLN A 33 -49.61 17.63 -9.98
CA GLN A 33 -49.22 17.82 -11.38
C GLN A 33 -47.87 17.17 -11.66
N TYR A 34 -47.73 16.57 -12.84
CA TYR A 34 -46.46 16.03 -13.33
C TYR A 34 -46.25 16.36 -14.81
N ARG A 35 -45.03 16.10 -15.30
CA ARG A 35 -44.67 16.19 -16.73
C ARG A 35 -44.06 14.88 -17.19
N ASP A 36 -44.56 14.33 -18.29
CA ASP A 36 -43.97 13.14 -18.92
C ASP A 36 -43.16 13.56 -20.14
N LEU A 37 -41.87 13.20 -20.16
CA LEU A 37 -40.98 13.36 -21.29
C LEU A 37 -41.00 12.08 -22.14
N TYR A 38 -41.55 12.19 -23.35
CA TYR A 38 -41.59 11.10 -24.32
C TYR A 38 -40.44 11.21 -25.31
N LEU A 39 -39.83 10.06 -25.59
CA LEU A 39 -38.79 9.86 -26.59
C LEU A 39 -39.42 9.36 -27.89
N GLN A 40 -39.14 10.04 -29.00
CA GLN A 40 -39.56 9.58 -30.32
C GLN A 40 -38.94 8.21 -30.65
N THR A 41 -39.80 7.28 -31.08
CA THR A 41 -39.40 5.91 -31.44
C THR A 41 -39.52 5.68 -32.94
N TYR A 42 -38.69 4.78 -33.47
CA TYR A 42 -38.61 4.49 -34.91
C TYR A 42 -38.78 3.00 -35.20
N GLN A 43 -39.24 2.69 -36.41
CA GLN A 43 -39.26 1.33 -36.96
C GLN A 43 -38.69 1.32 -38.37
N ARG A 44 -38.17 0.17 -38.82
CA ARG A 44 -37.70 0.04 -40.20
C ARG A 44 -38.87 0.12 -41.18
N GLY A 45 -38.68 0.87 -42.26
CA GLY A 45 -39.66 0.94 -43.35
C GLY A 45 -39.84 -0.42 -44.01
N ALA A 46 -41.08 -0.73 -44.42
CA ALA A 46 -41.42 -2.03 -45.00
C ALA A 46 -40.69 -2.32 -46.33
N ASN A 47 -40.33 -1.27 -47.08
CA ASN A 47 -39.85 -1.38 -48.46
C ASN A 47 -38.35 -1.07 -48.64
N ASP A 48 -37.71 -0.37 -47.70
CA ASP A 48 -36.28 -0.03 -47.77
C ASP A 48 -35.66 -0.14 -46.36
N PRO A 49 -34.68 -1.05 -46.16
CA PRO A 49 -34.02 -1.23 -44.87
C PRO A 49 -33.17 -0.04 -44.41
N ASN A 50 -32.90 0.95 -45.28
CA ASN A 50 -32.19 2.18 -44.94
C ASN A 50 -33.12 3.35 -44.58
N VAL A 51 -34.43 3.16 -44.72
CA VAL A 51 -35.44 4.16 -44.38
C VAL A 51 -36.09 3.79 -43.06
N TRP A 52 -36.15 4.76 -42.16
CA TRP A 52 -36.82 4.64 -40.88
C TRP A 52 -38.11 5.45 -40.89
N VAL A 53 -39.11 4.95 -40.18
CA VAL A 53 -40.41 5.60 -40.03
C VAL A 53 -40.61 5.88 -38.56
N ALA A 54 -40.94 7.13 -38.21
CA ALA A 54 -41.33 7.46 -36.84
C ALA A 54 -42.61 6.71 -36.47
N GLN A 55 -42.63 6.13 -35.28
CA GLN A 55 -43.83 5.50 -34.76
C GLN A 55 -44.86 6.54 -34.33
N PRO A 56 -46.16 6.19 -34.34
CA PRO A 56 -47.22 7.03 -33.80
C PRO A 56 -46.91 7.47 -32.36
N ARG A 57 -47.43 8.63 -31.96
CA ARG A 57 -47.17 9.24 -30.65
C ARG A 57 -47.52 8.30 -29.49
N GLU A 58 -48.51 7.44 -29.66
CA GLU A 58 -48.97 6.47 -28.66
C GLU A 58 -47.92 5.38 -28.39
N GLN A 59 -46.96 5.19 -29.30
CA GLN A 59 -45.88 4.20 -29.19
C GLN A 59 -44.54 4.84 -28.77
N TRP A 60 -44.53 6.15 -28.48
CA TRP A 60 -43.34 6.80 -27.96
C TRP A 60 -43.05 6.30 -26.55
N HIS A 61 -41.77 6.17 -26.22
CA HIS A 61 -41.37 5.66 -24.92
C HIS A 61 -41.37 6.80 -23.90
N CYS A 62 -42.08 6.64 -22.78
CA CYS A 62 -41.99 7.58 -21.67
C CYS A 62 -40.61 7.42 -21.01
N LEU A 63 -39.71 8.37 -21.25
CA LEU A 63 -38.33 8.30 -20.79
C LEU A 63 -38.20 8.77 -19.33
N ALA A 64 -38.98 9.78 -18.95
CA ALA A 64 -39.01 10.29 -17.59
C ALA A 64 -40.35 10.94 -17.23
N ARG A 65 -40.69 10.88 -15.94
CA ARG A 65 -41.79 11.59 -15.30
C ARG A 65 -41.25 12.52 -14.22
N VAL A 66 -41.53 13.81 -14.36
CA VAL A 66 -41.09 14.88 -13.47
C VAL A 66 -42.24 15.26 -12.53
N TYR A 67 -42.09 15.00 -11.24
CA TYR A 67 -42.97 15.48 -10.16
C TYR A 67 -42.34 16.68 -9.46
N PRO A 68 -43.06 17.47 -8.65
CA PRO A 68 -42.49 18.58 -7.90
C PRO A 68 -41.33 18.16 -6.97
N ASP A 69 -41.44 17.01 -6.32
CA ASP A 69 -40.51 16.50 -5.30
C ASP A 69 -39.48 15.49 -5.84
N ARG A 70 -39.77 14.84 -6.98
CA ARG A 70 -38.96 13.73 -7.49
C ARG A 70 -38.98 13.62 -9.01
N LEU A 71 -37.97 12.95 -9.54
CA LEU A 71 -37.84 12.57 -10.93
C LEU A 71 -37.80 11.05 -11.03
N LEU A 72 -38.68 10.48 -11.84
CA LEU A 72 -38.74 9.04 -12.12
C LEU A 72 -38.33 8.82 -13.57
N THR A 73 -37.27 8.06 -13.82
CA THR A 73 -36.80 7.76 -15.18
C THR A 73 -37.01 6.28 -15.51
N TYR A 74 -37.17 5.98 -16.80
CA TYR A 74 -37.37 4.63 -17.33
C TYR A 74 -36.30 4.31 -18.38
N PRO A 75 -35.10 3.88 -17.95
CA PRO A 75 -33.96 3.79 -18.84
C PRO A 75 -34.06 2.70 -19.91
N VAL A 76 -33.90 3.07 -21.18
CA VAL A 76 -33.93 2.16 -22.34
C VAL A 76 -32.78 2.41 -23.32
N PHE A 77 -32.46 1.43 -24.16
CA PHE A 77 -31.51 1.65 -25.25
C PHE A 77 -32.16 2.45 -26.39
N THR A 78 -31.59 3.61 -26.70
CA THR A 78 -32.16 4.56 -27.67
C THR A 78 -31.65 4.39 -29.10
N ASN A 79 -30.63 3.58 -29.36
CA ASN A 79 -30.10 3.37 -30.72
C ASN A 79 -30.99 2.40 -31.53
N PRO A 80 -31.70 2.87 -32.57
CA PRO A 80 -32.63 2.04 -33.35
C PRO A 80 -31.93 0.92 -34.14
N HIS A 81 -30.64 1.07 -34.45
CA HIS A 81 -29.87 0.05 -35.17
C HIS A 81 -29.51 -1.15 -34.28
N ALA A 82 -29.63 -1.02 -32.96
CA ALA A 82 -29.27 -2.09 -32.04
C ALA A 82 -30.43 -3.08 -31.83
N GLN A 83 -30.14 -4.38 -31.78
CA GLN A 83 -31.16 -5.42 -31.50
C GLN A 83 -31.90 -5.21 -30.17
N ARG A 84 -31.26 -4.49 -29.23
CA ARG A 84 -31.77 -4.17 -27.90
C ARG A 84 -32.56 -2.86 -27.84
N TYR A 85 -32.86 -2.23 -28.99
CA TYR A 85 -33.60 -0.97 -29.04
C TYR A 85 -34.91 -1.05 -28.22
N LEU A 86 -35.16 -0.01 -27.41
CA LEU A 86 -36.28 0.10 -26.47
C LEU A 86 -36.33 -0.93 -25.33
N SER A 87 -35.37 -1.85 -25.25
CA SER A 87 -35.28 -2.74 -24.09
C SER A 87 -34.72 -2.01 -22.85
N PRO A 88 -35.11 -2.39 -21.62
CA PRO A 88 -34.63 -1.77 -20.39
C PRO A 88 -33.12 -1.90 -20.22
N LYS A 89 -32.44 -0.81 -19.80
CA LYS A 89 -30.98 -0.83 -19.59
C LYS A 89 -30.53 -1.61 -18.37
N HIS A 90 -31.40 -1.81 -17.38
CA HIS A 90 -31.06 -2.38 -16.07
C HIS A 90 -31.79 -3.69 -15.79
N GLY A 91 -32.16 -4.43 -16.85
CA GLY A 91 -32.83 -5.72 -16.73
C GLY A 91 -34.16 -5.59 -15.97
N PRO A 92 -34.33 -6.28 -14.81
CA PRO A 92 -35.57 -6.22 -14.03
C PRO A 92 -35.79 -4.87 -13.32
N LEU A 93 -34.75 -4.05 -13.18
CA LEU A 93 -34.83 -2.73 -12.53
C LEU A 93 -35.33 -1.71 -13.55
N THR A 94 -36.64 -1.55 -13.68
CA THR A 94 -37.23 -0.79 -14.78
C THR A 94 -37.18 0.72 -14.61
N SER A 95 -36.95 1.21 -13.38
CA SER A 95 -36.96 2.64 -13.10
C SER A 95 -35.85 3.11 -12.16
N VAL A 96 -35.50 4.40 -12.30
CA VAL A 96 -34.55 5.09 -11.43
C VAL A 96 -35.21 6.35 -10.87
N ILE A 97 -35.09 6.57 -9.56
CA ILE A 97 -35.73 7.65 -8.83
C ILE A 97 -34.65 8.63 -8.34
N PHE A 98 -34.84 9.91 -8.63
CA PHE A 98 -34.01 11.01 -8.12
C PHE A 98 -34.88 11.97 -7.32
N HIS A 99 -34.32 12.59 -6.29
CA HIS A 99 -34.98 13.67 -5.57
C HIS A 99 -34.77 15.00 -6.30
N ARG A 100 -35.84 15.78 -6.50
CA ARG A 100 -35.76 17.17 -6.95
C ARG A 100 -35.70 18.10 -5.73
N LYS A 101 -35.26 19.34 -5.93
CA LYS A 101 -35.34 20.35 -4.87
C LYS A 101 -36.80 20.82 -4.76
N VAL A 102 -37.28 21.00 -3.53
CA VAL A 102 -38.70 21.17 -3.18
C VAL A 102 -39.37 22.42 -3.79
N ASP A 103 -38.62 23.33 -4.42
CA ASP A 103 -39.13 24.61 -4.94
C ASP A 103 -38.87 24.85 -6.44
N GLU A 104 -38.45 23.83 -7.21
CA GLU A 104 -38.22 23.99 -8.65
C GLU A 104 -39.54 23.84 -9.44
N PRO A 105 -39.92 24.83 -10.30
CA PRO A 105 -41.13 24.73 -11.10
C PRO A 105 -41.07 23.53 -12.05
N LEU A 106 -42.24 23.04 -12.47
CA LEU A 106 -42.29 21.99 -13.49
C LEU A 106 -41.91 22.57 -14.85
N PRO A 107 -41.16 21.83 -15.70
CA PRO A 107 -40.79 22.32 -17.02
C PRO A 107 -42.04 22.49 -17.91
N GLU A 108 -42.03 23.53 -18.74
CA GLU A 108 -43.12 23.83 -19.69
C GLU A 108 -42.81 23.35 -21.11
N THR A 109 -41.54 23.15 -21.45
CA THR A 109 -41.09 22.70 -22.78
C THR A 109 -40.25 21.42 -22.68
N ALA A 110 -40.20 20.66 -23.78
CA ALA A 110 -39.39 19.44 -23.85
C ALA A 110 -37.89 19.72 -23.65
N ASP A 111 -37.36 20.79 -24.26
CA ASP A 111 -35.95 21.18 -24.11
C ASP A 111 -35.61 21.59 -22.67
N ALA A 112 -36.52 22.31 -21.99
CA ALA A 112 -36.35 22.64 -20.58
C ALA A 112 -36.35 21.39 -19.71
N ALA A 113 -37.25 20.43 -19.99
CA ALA A 113 -37.31 19.17 -19.28
C ALA A 113 -36.03 18.33 -19.48
N VAL A 114 -35.54 18.19 -20.71
CA VAL A 114 -34.28 17.48 -21.02
C VAL A 114 -33.11 18.11 -20.26
N THR A 115 -32.98 19.44 -20.34
CA THR A 115 -31.89 20.17 -19.66
C THR A 115 -31.93 19.96 -18.16
N GLU A 116 -33.11 20.08 -17.56
CA GLU A 116 -33.30 19.89 -16.12
C GLU A 116 -32.99 18.45 -15.68
N ILE A 117 -33.49 17.46 -16.42
CA ILE A 117 -33.24 16.04 -16.15
C ILE A 117 -31.75 15.77 -16.19
N ASP A 118 -31.05 16.16 -17.27
CA ASP A 118 -29.63 15.86 -17.45
C ASP A 118 -28.75 16.55 -16.39
N LEU A 119 -29.13 17.75 -15.93
CA LEU A 119 -28.46 18.47 -14.83
C LEU A 119 -28.71 17.84 -13.45
N SER A 120 -29.85 17.15 -13.28
CA SER A 120 -30.19 16.47 -12.02
C SER A 120 -29.39 15.17 -11.82
N LEU A 121 -28.86 14.58 -12.90
CA LEU A 121 -28.15 13.32 -12.87
C LEU A 121 -26.78 13.43 -12.17
N PRO A 122 -26.38 12.45 -11.35
CA PRO A 122 -25.04 12.40 -10.80
C PRO A 122 -23.97 12.32 -11.89
N TRP A 123 -22.98 13.23 -11.80
CA TRP A 123 -21.96 13.42 -12.84
C TRP A 123 -21.26 12.12 -13.26
N LYS A 124 -21.28 11.82 -14.57
CA LYS A 124 -20.69 10.62 -15.18
C LYS A 124 -21.14 9.29 -14.58
N CYS A 125 -22.29 9.23 -13.92
CA CYS A 125 -22.85 7.97 -13.40
C CYS A 125 -24.02 7.49 -14.25
N PHE A 126 -24.77 8.40 -14.86
CA PHE A 126 -25.86 8.11 -15.78
C PHE A 126 -25.57 8.70 -17.16
N SER A 127 -26.21 8.11 -18.16
CA SER A 127 -26.24 8.58 -19.54
C SER A 127 -27.32 9.67 -19.68
N GLU A 128 -27.09 10.63 -20.56
CA GLU A 128 -28.02 11.75 -20.82
C GLU A 128 -29.34 11.27 -21.45
N SER A 129 -30.32 12.16 -21.55
CA SER A 129 -31.67 11.88 -22.07
C SER A 129 -31.65 11.28 -23.47
N THR A 130 -30.81 11.81 -24.36
CA THR A 130 -30.59 11.29 -25.73
C THR A 130 -30.09 9.85 -25.76
N TYR A 131 -29.37 9.44 -24.73
CA TYR A 131 -28.83 8.10 -24.57
C TYR A 131 -29.70 7.20 -23.68
N GLY A 132 -30.82 7.68 -23.16
CA GLY A 132 -31.82 6.87 -22.46
C GLY A 132 -31.62 6.72 -20.95
N LEU A 133 -31.01 7.68 -20.26
CA LEU A 133 -31.06 7.87 -18.79
C LEU A 133 -30.60 6.72 -17.87
N GLY A 134 -29.91 5.70 -18.39
CA GLY A 134 -29.42 4.59 -17.57
C GLY A 134 -28.03 4.82 -17.00
N LEU A 135 -27.63 4.01 -16.02
CA LEU A 135 -26.23 3.92 -15.56
C LEU A 135 -25.27 3.77 -16.74
N VAL A 136 -24.11 4.44 -16.64
CA VAL A 136 -23.04 4.30 -17.62
C VAL A 136 -22.48 2.87 -17.61
N PRO A 137 -21.91 2.36 -18.72
CA PRO A 137 -21.40 0.99 -18.80
C PRO A 137 -20.35 0.67 -17.72
N GLU A 138 -19.61 1.67 -17.24
CA GLU A 138 -18.65 1.51 -16.13
C GLU A 138 -19.31 1.10 -14.81
N LEU A 139 -20.63 1.29 -14.65
CA LEU A 139 -21.41 0.97 -13.47
C LEU A 139 -22.40 -0.19 -13.69
N ASP A 140 -22.30 -0.93 -14.80
CA ASP A 140 -23.20 -2.05 -15.08
C ASP A 140 -23.26 -3.09 -13.94
N GLU A 141 -22.13 -3.35 -13.29
CA GLU A 141 -22.06 -4.30 -12.18
C GLU A 141 -22.91 -3.89 -10.97
N VAL A 142 -23.25 -2.60 -10.84
CA VAL A 142 -24.15 -2.12 -9.76
C VAL A 142 -25.55 -2.69 -9.96
N TRP A 143 -26.15 -2.47 -11.14
CA TRP A 143 -27.51 -2.95 -11.38
C TRP A 143 -27.56 -4.48 -11.52
N ARG A 144 -26.52 -5.12 -12.10
CA ARG A 144 -26.43 -6.59 -12.16
C ARG A 144 -26.40 -7.21 -10.77
N SER A 145 -25.61 -6.64 -9.86
CA SER A 145 -25.54 -7.11 -8.47
C SER A 145 -26.85 -6.89 -7.72
N LEU A 146 -27.52 -5.75 -7.93
CA LEU A 146 -28.83 -5.48 -7.34
C LEU A 146 -29.93 -6.40 -7.88
N SER A 147 -29.85 -6.77 -9.16
CA SER A 147 -30.78 -7.73 -9.79
C SER A 147 -30.71 -9.13 -9.15
N GLY A 148 -29.64 -9.43 -8.42
CA GLY A 148 -29.53 -10.65 -7.61
C GLY A 148 -30.42 -10.66 -6.36
N ILE A 149 -31.08 -9.55 -6.02
CA ILE A 149 -32.02 -9.43 -4.92
C ILE A 149 -33.43 -9.33 -5.51
N PRO A 150 -34.23 -10.42 -5.53
CA PRO A 150 -35.49 -10.46 -6.26
C PRO A 150 -36.54 -9.42 -5.83
N ALA A 151 -36.44 -8.92 -4.61
CA ALA A 151 -37.38 -7.92 -4.07
C ALA A 151 -37.16 -6.50 -4.65
N ILE A 152 -36.03 -6.23 -5.32
CA ILE A 152 -35.67 -4.89 -5.78
C ILE A 152 -36.06 -4.69 -7.24
N THR A 153 -36.90 -3.69 -7.50
CA THR A 153 -37.44 -3.37 -8.83
C THR A 153 -37.05 -1.98 -9.33
N ALA A 154 -36.49 -1.13 -8.45
CA ALA A 154 -36.05 0.21 -8.82
C ALA A 154 -34.78 0.65 -8.07
N ILE A 155 -34.05 1.59 -8.67
CA ILE A 155 -32.87 2.21 -8.07
C ILE A 155 -33.25 3.62 -7.61
N GLY A 156 -33.10 3.92 -6.33
CA GLY A 156 -33.23 5.28 -5.81
C GLY A 156 -31.86 5.94 -5.67
N VAL A 157 -31.73 7.21 -6.03
CA VAL A 157 -30.50 7.98 -5.86
C VAL A 157 -30.72 9.09 -4.84
N THR A 158 -29.89 9.08 -3.79
CA THR A 158 -29.93 10.09 -2.73
C THR A 158 -28.59 10.82 -2.60
N ARG A 159 -28.64 12.10 -2.22
CA ARG A 159 -27.42 12.92 -2.00
C ARG A 159 -26.88 12.79 -0.58
N SER A 160 -27.69 12.36 0.38
CA SER A 160 -27.34 12.29 1.80
C SER A 160 -27.81 10.98 2.44
N GLY A 161 -27.24 10.66 3.60
CA GLY A 161 -27.52 9.43 4.34
C GLY A 161 -26.61 8.27 3.94
N THR A 162 -27.09 7.05 4.16
CA THR A 162 -26.42 5.80 3.83
C THR A 162 -27.25 5.03 2.82
N SER A 163 -26.60 4.21 1.98
CA SER A 163 -27.33 3.36 1.04
C SER A 163 -28.17 2.32 1.80
N THR A 164 -29.48 2.31 1.55
CA THR A 164 -30.48 1.46 2.21
C THR A 164 -31.36 0.78 1.18
N VAL A 165 -32.06 -0.27 1.61
CA VAL A 165 -33.14 -0.87 0.83
C VAL A 165 -34.43 -0.58 1.59
N THR A 166 -35.37 0.06 0.92
CA THR A 166 -36.70 0.35 1.48
C THR A 166 -37.72 -0.24 0.53
N GLU A 167 -38.53 -1.18 1.02
CA GLU A 167 -39.51 -1.92 0.21
C GLU A 167 -38.84 -2.61 -0.99
N SER A 168 -39.10 -2.13 -2.21
CA SER A 168 -38.54 -2.63 -3.47
C SER A 168 -37.53 -1.67 -4.13
N ILE A 169 -37.10 -0.63 -3.42
CA ILE A 169 -36.20 0.41 -3.93
C ILE A 169 -34.84 0.31 -3.24
N ALA A 170 -33.78 0.18 -4.03
CA ALA A 170 -32.40 0.29 -3.56
C ALA A 170 -31.96 1.75 -3.58
N TRP A 171 -31.94 2.41 -2.43
CA TRP A 171 -31.41 3.76 -2.28
C TRP A 171 -29.89 3.73 -2.24
N ILE A 172 -29.24 4.32 -3.25
CA ILE A 172 -27.79 4.43 -3.38
C ILE A 172 -27.39 5.90 -3.26
N THR A 173 -26.39 6.17 -2.43
CA THR A 173 -25.87 7.54 -2.31
C THR A 173 -25.05 7.93 -3.54
N VAL A 174 -25.08 9.20 -3.93
CA VAL A 174 -24.21 9.74 -4.99
C VAL A 174 -22.73 9.48 -4.69
N SER A 175 -22.32 9.60 -3.43
CA SER A 175 -20.95 9.31 -2.99
C SER A 175 -20.58 7.84 -3.20
N ASP A 176 -21.49 6.90 -2.94
CA ASP A 176 -21.26 5.46 -3.20
C ASP A 176 -21.17 5.17 -4.71
N LEU A 177 -22.04 5.75 -5.54
CA LEU A 177 -21.95 5.62 -7.01
C LEU A 177 -20.61 6.11 -7.55
N HIS A 178 -20.15 7.29 -7.10
CA HIS A 178 -18.82 7.78 -7.46
C HIS A 178 -17.70 6.89 -6.95
N ARG A 179 -17.82 6.31 -5.74
CA ARG A 179 -16.84 5.35 -5.21
C ARG A 179 -16.76 4.10 -6.08
N PHE A 180 -17.89 3.49 -6.43
CA PHE A 180 -17.95 2.33 -7.32
C PHE A 180 -17.33 2.66 -8.68
N ARG A 181 -17.72 3.78 -9.31
CA ARG A 181 -17.18 4.21 -10.60
C ARG A 181 -15.65 4.32 -10.58
N ARG A 182 -15.08 4.98 -9.58
CA ARG A 182 -13.61 5.12 -9.44
C ARG A 182 -12.92 3.78 -9.24
N ASN A 183 -13.47 2.91 -8.41
CA ASN A 183 -12.89 1.60 -8.13
C ASN A 183 -12.91 0.69 -9.36
N PHE A 184 -14.04 0.62 -10.07
CA PHE A 184 -14.17 -0.17 -11.29
C PHE A 184 -13.22 0.32 -12.39
N GLN A 185 -13.05 1.64 -12.54
CA GLN A 185 -12.07 2.21 -13.45
C GLN A 185 -10.63 1.82 -13.07
N ARG A 186 -10.29 1.83 -11.78
CA ARG A 186 -8.97 1.38 -11.29
C ARG A 186 -8.72 -0.09 -11.62
N PHE A 187 -9.70 -0.97 -11.38
CA PHE A 187 -9.59 -2.40 -11.72
C PHE A 187 -9.43 -2.62 -13.22
N LYS A 188 -10.20 -1.91 -14.05
CA LYS A 188 -10.09 -1.97 -15.51
C LYS A 188 -8.70 -1.54 -15.99
N ARG A 189 -8.10 -0.51 -15.37
CA ARG A 189 -6.73 -0.07 -15.69
C ARG A 189 -5.69 -1.14 -15.35
N LEU A 190 -5.75 -1.70 -14.15
CA LEU A 190 -4.83 -2.76 -13.71
C LEU A 190 -4.94 -4.01 -14.60
N ALA A 191 -6.16 -4.43 -14.94
CA ALA A 191 -6.37 -5.56 -15.85
C ALA A 191 -5.81 -5.28 -17.26
N ARG A 192 -5.99 -4.06 -17.78
CA ARG A 192 -5.43 -3.65 -19.08
C ARG A 192 -3.90 -3.68 -19.08
N GLU A 193 -3.26 -3.21 -18.01
CA GLU A 193 -1.80 -3.28 -17.87
C GLU A 193 -1.31 -4.74 -17.90
N HIS A 194 -1.97 -5.62 -17.14
CA HIS A 194 -1.62 -7.05 -17.12
C HIS A 194 -1.81 -7.71 -18.50
N VAL A 195 -2.94 -7.45 -19.16
CA VAL A 195 -3.21 -7.94 -20.53
C VAL A 195 -2.22 -7.38 -21.54
N HIS A 196 -1.82 -6.11 -21.40
CA HIS A 196 -0.84 -5.48 -22.27
C HIS A 196 0.55 -6.13 -22.12
N VAL A 197 0.98 -6.40 -20.88
CA VAL A 197 2.21 -7.15 -20.61
C VAL A 197 2.14 -8.54 -21.21
N ALA A 198 1.03 -9.27 -21.01
CA ALA A 198 0.82 -10.61 -21.57
C ALA A 198 0.88 -10.62 -23.11
N ARG A 199 0.23 -9.66 -23.79
CA ARG A 199 0.29 -9.52 -25.25
C ARG A 199 1.71 -9.23 -25.75
N ARG A 200 2.44 -8.35 -25.05
CA ARG A 200 3.82 -8.02 -25.41
C ARG A 200 4.74 -9.24 -25.24
N TRP A 201 4.49 -10.03 -24.21
CA TRP A 201 5.18 -11.30 -23.98
C TRP A 201 4.88 -12.32 -25.06
N ASP A 202 3.62 -12.48 -25.47
CA ASP A 202 3.21 -13.36 -26.56
C ASP A 202 3.89 -12.99 -27.88
N VAL A 203 3.90 -11.70 -28.25
CA VAL A 203 4.62 -11.21 -29.43
C VAL A 203 6.13 -11.45 -29.32
N ARG A 204 6.72 -11.20 -28.15
CA ARG A 204 8.16 -11.43 -27.94
C ARG A 204 8.50 -12.91 -28.11
N ASN A 205 7.76 -13.81 -27.48
CA ASN A 205 8.08 -15.23 -27.42
C ASN A 205 7.71 -15.98 -28.71
N ASN A 206 6.65 -15.59 -29.41
CA ASN A 206 6.19 -16.33 -30.58
C ASN A 206 6.67 -15.71 -31.90
N LEU A 207 6.75 -14.38 -31.98
CA LEU A 207 7.21 -13.69 -33.19
C LEU A 207 8.70 -13.32 -33.10
N LEU A 208 9.12 -12.58 -32.08
CA LEU A 208 10.49 -12.05 -32.04
C LEU A 208 11.54 -13.15 -31.81
N ALA A 209 11.25 -14.13 -30.97
CA ALA A 209 12.15 -15.27 -30.76
C ALA A 209 12.33 -16.14 -32.02
N THR A 210 11.31 -16.20 -32.89
CA THR A 210 11.40 -16.86 -34.20
C THR A 210 12.25 -16.06 -35.18
N LEU A 211 12.18 -14.72 -35.12
CA LEU A 211 12.86 -13.82 -36.07
C LEU A 211 14.33 -13.55 -35.69
N ASP A 212 14.66 -13.48 -34.40
CA ASP A 212 16.01 -13.20 -33.89
C ASP A 212 16.23 -13.93 -32.54
N PRO A 213 16.61 -15.22 -32.58
CA PRO A 213 16.72 -16.06 -31.39
C PRO A 213 17.82 -15.63 -30.42
N ASP A 214 18.93 -15.08 -30.94
CA ASP A 214 20.09 -14.68 -30.13
C ASP A 214 19.77 -13.46 -29.26
N ARG A 215 18.98 -12.52 -29.79
CA ARG A 215 18.57 -11.31 -29.05
C ARG A 215 17.28 -11.51 -28.24
N PHE A 216 16.44 -12.47 -28.63
CA PHE A 216 15.14 -12.73 -28.02
C PHE A 216 14.94 -14.23 -27.74
N PRO A 217 15.64 -14.84 -26.77
CA PRO A 217 15.48 -16.27 -26.49
C PRO A 217 14.05 -16.61 -26.04
N HIS A 218 13.57 -17.80 -26.40
CA HIS A 218 12.29 -18.33 -25.94
C HIS A 218 12.31 -18.49 -24.41
N MET A 219 11.47 -17.71 -23.72
CA MET A 219 11.31 -17.79 -22.27
C MET A 219 9.97 -18.44 -21.94
N ALA A 220 9.99 -19.52 -21.15
CA ALA A 220 8.74 -20.15 -20.68
C ALA A 220 7.97 -19.18 -19.76
N PRO A 221 6.63 -19.10 -19.86
CA PRO A 221 5.85 -18.29 -18.92
C PRO A 221 5.94 -18.93 -17.52
N ALA A 222 6.39 -18.15 -16.54
CA ALA A 222 6.12 -18.48 -15.14
C ALA A 222 4.59 -18.52 -14.97
N ALA A 223 4.08 -19.62 -14.41
CA ALA A 223 2.66 -19.86 -14.22
C ALA A 223 1.97 -18.56 -13.77
N ALA A 224 1.08 -18.04 -14.61
CA ALA A 224 0.37 -16.81 -14.32
C ALA A 224 -0.37 -17.00 -12.99
N ALA A 225 0.15 -16.40 -11.93
CA ALA A 225 -0.57 -16.24 -10.68
C ALA A 225 -1.80 -15.41 -11.02
N ALA A 226 -2.90 -16.10 -11.33
CA ALA A 226 -4.18 -15.48 -11.56
C ALA A 226 -4.45 -14.57 -10.36
N PRO A 227 -4.74 -13.28 -10.56
CA PRO A 227 -5.13 -12.42 -9.46
C PRO A 227 -6.53 -12.86 -9.02
N LEU A 228 -6.58 -13.90 -8.20
CA LEU A 228 -7.76 -14.32 -7.46
C LEU A 228 -7.99 -13.25 -6.41
N VAL A 229 -8.83 -12.27 -6.76
CA VAL A 229 -9.41 -11.35 -5.79
C VAL A 229 -10.35 -12.18 -4.92
N GLU A 230 -9.83 -12.66 -3.78
CA GLU A 230 -10.62 -13.36 -2.78
C GLU A 230 -11.48 -12.34 -2.02
N TYR A 231 -12.79 -12.34 -2.26
CA TYR A 231 -13.72 -11.45 -1.58
C TYR A 231 -14.07 -11.99 -0.19
N VAL A 232 -13.38 -11.52 0.84
CA VAL A 232 -13.73 -11.78 2.24
C VAL A 232 -14.81 -10.79 2.71
N ARG A 233 -15.93 -11.29 3.23
CA ARG A 233 -17.00 -10.46 3.83
C ARG A 233 -16.48 -9.71 5.05
N THR A 234 -16.27 -8.39 4.95
CA THR A 234 -15.97 -7.51 6.09
C THR A 234 -16.98 -6.38 6.23
N ARG A 235 -17.71 -6.36 7.35
CA ARG A 235 -18.51 -5.20 7.77
C ARG A 235 -17.59 -4.02 8.15
N GLY A 236 -17.56 -3.01 7.30
CA GLY A 236 -17.65 -1.57 7.63
C GLY A 236 -16.46 -0.82 8.26
N ARG A 237 -15.49 -1.46 8.92
CA ARG A 237 -14.41 -0.72 9.62
C ARG A 237 -13.00 -1.32 9.45
N ARG A 238 -12.85 -2.28 8.53
CA ARG A 238 -11.72 -3.21 8.48
C ARG A 238 -10.84 -3.15 7.22
N ALA A 239 -10.92 -2.16 6.32
CA ALA A 239 -10.10 -2.22 5.08
C ALA A 239 -8.57 -2.32 5.37
N ASP A 240 -8.03 -1.46 6.25
CA ASP A 240 -6.60 -1.51 6.63
C ASP A 240 -6.23 -2.72 7.51
N VAL A 241 -7.13 -3.08 8.44
CA VAL A 241 -6.94 -4.24 9.33
C VAL A 241 -7.04 -5.55 8.54
N SER A 242 -7.87 -5.59 7.50
CA SER A 242 -8.07 -6.74 6.61
C SER A 242 -6.90 -6.92 5.66
N GLU A 243 -6.35 -5.84 5.07
CA GLU A 243 -5.13 -5.96 4.27
C GLU A 243 -3.95 -6.44 5.11
N ARG A 244 -3.78 -5.92 6.32
CA ARG A 244 -2.73 -6.38 7.24
C ARG A 244 -2.95 -7.82 7.67
N ALA A 245 -4.19 -8.21 7.99
CA ALA A 245 -4.54 -9.59 8.33
C ALA A 245 -4.33 -10.54 7.14
N GLN A 246 -4.62 -10.11 5.92
CA GLN A 246 -4.44 -10.89 4.70
C GLN A 246 -2.95 -11.05 4.37
N ARG A 247 -2.14 -9.99 4.46
CA ARG A 247 -0.66 -10.10 4.36
C ARG A 247 -0.10 -11.03 5.43
N GLN A 248 -0.61 -10.96 6.66
CA GLN A 248 -0.20 -11.88 7.73
C GLN A 248 -0.65 -13.32 7.48
N ALA A 249 -1.81 -13.54 6.86
CA ALA A 249 -2.29 -14.87 6.49
C ALA A 249 -1.43 -15.46 5.36
N ALA A 250 -1.10 -14.67 4.34
CA ALA A 250 -0.19 -15.08 3.27
C ALA A 250 1.20 -15.48 3.80
N VAL A 251 1.78 -14.68 4.70
CA VAL A 251 3.06 -15.03 5.36
C VAL A 251 2.93 -16.31 6.20
N ARG A 252 1.79 -16.55 6.85
CA ARG A 252 1.54 -17.80 7.60
C ARG A 252 1.44 -19.01 6.68
N ALA A 253 0.77 -18.89 5.53
CA ALA A 253 0.68 -19.96 4.54
C ALA A 253 2.08 -20.34 4.01
N VAL A 254 2.90 -19.35 3.61
CA VAL A 254 4.30 -19.59 3.21
C VAL A 254 5.11 -20.27 4.31
N ARG A 255 4.91 -19.88 5.58
CA ARG A 255 5.58 -20.55 6.71
C ARG A 255 5.14 -22.00 6.91
N GLN A 256 3.87 -22.32 6.66
CA GLN A 256 3.35 -23.68 6.79
C GLN A 256 3.89 -24.59 5.69
N GLU A 257 4.11 -24.06 4.49
CA GLU A 257 4.64 -24.82 3.34
C GLU A 257 6.17 -24.77 3.22
N LEU A 258 6.87 -24.02 4.09
CA LEU A 258 8.31 -23.78 3.98
C LEU A 258 9.14 -25.07 3.91
N ALA A 259 8.78 -26.11 4.66
CA ALA A 259 9.49 -27.39 4.63
C ALA A 259 9.35 -28.11 3.28
N THR A 260 8.17 -28.03 2.67
CA THR A 260 7.90 -28.57 1.33
C THR A 260 8.68 -27.78 0.28
N ILE A 261 8.59 -26.45 0.30
CA ILE A 261 9.30 -25.56 -0.63
C ILE A 261 10.82 -25.74 -0.49
N ALA A 262 11.35 -25.90 0.73
CA ALA A 262 12.78 -26.14 0.95
C ALA A 262 13.27 -27.48 0.37
N THR A 263 12.37 -28.47 0.25
CA THR A 263 12.69 -29.78 -0.32
C THR A 263 12.58 -29.76 -1.85
N GLU A 264 11.53 -29.11 -2.38
CA GLU A 264 11.23 -29.09 -3.82
C GLU A 264 12.02 -28.01 -4.59
N ALA A 265 12.28 -26.87 -3.95
CA ALA A 265 12.94 -25.70 -4.55
C ALA A 265 13.89 -25.00 -3.55
N PRO A 266 14.99 -25.66 -3.11
CA PRO A 266 15.91 -25.10 -2.11
C PRO A 266 16.55 -23.78 -2.53
N ALA A 267 16.78 -23.57 -3.83
CA ALA A 267 17.34 -22.32 -4.35
C ALA A 267 16.39 -21.13 -4.19
N GLU A 268 15.07 -21.33 -4.33
CA GLU A 268 14.06 -20.27 -4.17
C GLU A 268 13.93 -19.86 -2.70
N VAL A 269 13.99 -20.82 -1.78
CA VAL A 269 14.02 -20.53 -0.33
C VAL A 269 15.27 -19.73 0.04
N LEU A 270 16.43 -20.11 -0.50
CA LEU A 270 17.68 -19.39 -0.26
C LEU A 270 17.61 -17.96 -0.80
N GLN A 271 17.07 -17.77 -2.00
CA GLN A 271 16.90 -16.44 -2.59
C GLN A 271 15.91 -15.58 -1.78
N LEU A 272 14.76 -16.15 -1.40
CA LEU A 272 13.78 -15.46 -0.57
C LEU A 272 14.37 -15.07 0.80
N HIS A 273 15.15 -15.97 1.41
CA HIS A 273 15.85 -15.68 2.66
C HIS A 273 16.82 -14.50 2.50
N ALA A 274 17.67 -14.51 1.46
CA ALA A 274 18.58 -13.42 1.16
C ALA A 274 17.85 -12.09 0.89
N GLU A 275 16.72 -12.11 0.18
CA GLU A 275 15.90 -10.93 -0.06
C GLU A 275 15.28 -10.38 1.24
N ILE A 276 14.78 -11.25 2.11
CA ILE A 276 14.23 -10.87 3.42
C ILE A 276 15.32 -10.24 4.29
N GLU A 277 16.51 -10.85 4.34
CA GLU A 277 17.64 -10.32 5.10
C GLU A 277 18.04 -8.94 4.60
N ARG A 278 18.17 -8.77 3.28
CA ARG A 278 18.52 -7.49 2.64
C ARG A 278 17.51 -6.40 2.96
N VAL A 279 16.21 -6.67 2.82
CA VAL A 279 15.14 -5.69 3.12
C VAL A 279 15.11 -5.36 4.61
N THR A 280 15.31 -6.36 5.48
CA THR A 280 15.32 -6.16 6.94
C THR A 280 16.52 -5.32 7.38
N LEU A 281 17.70 -5.62 6.84
CA LEU A 281 18.94 -4.87 7.09
C LEU A 281 18.81 -3.43 6.60
N ALA A 282 18.31 -3.20 5.38
CA ALA A 282 18.11 -1.86 4.84
C ALA A 282 17.19 -1.00 5.74
N ARG A 283 16.03 -1.53 6.14
CA ARG A 283 15.10 -0.82 7.03
C ARG A 283 15.71 -0.49 8.39
N MET A 284 16.57 -1.37 8.89
CA MET A 284 17.24 -1.15 10.16
C MET A 284 18.36 -0.12 10.05
N ILE A 285 19.12 -0.11 8.94
CA ILE A 285 20.09 0.94 8.63
C ILE A 285 19.39 2.30 8.56
N ASP A 286 18.24 2.38 7.90
CA ASP A 286 17.43 3.60 7.85
C ASP A 286 17.02 4.05 9.25
N ARG A 287 16.54 3.12 10.09
CA ARG A 287 16.18 3.40 11.47
C ARG A 287 17.38 3.85 12.30
N TYR A 288 18.54 3.21 12.15
CA TYR A 288 19.77 3.56 12.86
C TYR A 288 20.23 4.96 12.47
N ALA A 289 20.28 5.26 11.17
CA ALA A 289 20.64 6.57 10.65
C ALA A 289 19.67 7.67 11.15
N THR A 290 18.37 7.39 11.12
CA THR A 290 17.36 8.31 11.68
C THR A 290 17.57 8.54 13.18
N MET A 291 17.90 7.49 13.94
CA MET A 291 18.18 7.61 15.36
C MET A 291 19.46 8.41 15.64
N LEU A 292 20.48 8.31 14.78
CA LEU A 292 21.71 9.09 14.90
C LEU A 292 21.48 10.60 14.74
N GLU A 293 20.57 10.99 13.84
CA GLU A 293 20.18 12.40 13.65
C GLU A 293 19.37 12.95 14.83
N GLN A 294 18.80 12.06 15.65
CA GLN A 294 18.05 12.42 16.84
C GLN A 294 18.97 12.46 18.06
N SER A 295 18.83 13.50 18.90
CA SER A 295 19.53 13.57 20.19
C SER A 295 18.84 12.66 21.22
N LEU A 296 18.98 11.35 21.04
CA LEU A 296 18.34 10.33 21.88
C LEU A 296 19.19 10.01 23.12
N PRO A 297 18.54 9.71 24.26
CA PRO A 297 19.24 9.31 25.48
C PRO A 297 19.77 7.87 25.38
N GLU A 298 20.81 7.58 26.16
CA GLU A 298 21.52 6.28 26.20
C GLU A 298 20.59 5.05 26.35
N PRO A 299 19.54 5.05 27.22
CA PRO A 299 18.64 3.90 27.33
C PRO A 299 17.90 3.55 26.03
N ARG A 300 17.65 4.53 25.15
CA ARG A 300 17.04 4.24 23.84
C ARG A 300 18.01 3.53 22.90
N TRP A 301 19.30 3.82 23.00
CA TRP A 301 20.33 3.12 22.24
C TRP A 301 20.54 1.71 22.77
N GLN A 302 20.60 1.53 24.10
CA GLN A 302 20.63 0.21 24.74
C GLN A 302 19.45 -0.65 24.28
N GLN A 303 18.21 -0.12 24.34
CA GLN A 303 17.02 -0.83 23.87
C GLN A 303 17.09 -1.15 22.36
N PHE A 304 17.67 -0.27 21.55
CA PHE A 304 17.86 -0.55 20.12
C PHE A 304 18.80 -1.74 19.90
N PHE A 305 19.95 -1.78 20.59
CA PHE A 305 20.91 -2.87 20.45
C PHE A 305 20.42 -4.19 21.05
N GLU A 306 19.69 -4.15 22.16
CA GLU A 306 19.03 -5.33 22.72
C GLU A 306 18.07 -5.99 21.73
N ASN A 307 17.33 -5.20 20.96
CA ASN A 307 16.44 -5.69 19.91
C ASN A 307 17.18 -6.08 18.60
N ASN A 308 18.44 -5.70 18.45
CA ASN A 308 19.22 -5.89 17.22
C ASN A 308 20.66 -6.34 17.54
N LEU A 309 20.81 -7.40 18.34
CA LEU A 309 22.11 -7.85 18.88
C LEU A 309 23.17 -8.14 17.81
N PHE A 310 22.77 -8.55 16.60
CA PHE A 310 23.72 -8.78 15.52
C PHE A 310 24.51 -7.50 15.16
N VAL A 311 23.95 -6.30 15.39
CA VAL A 311 24.68 -5.04 15.14
C VAL A 311 25.90 -4.97 16.04
N LEU A 312 25.75 -5.27 17.34
CA LEU A 312 26.89 -5.34 18.26
C LEU A 312 27.85 -6.48 17.91
N SER A 313 27.34 -7.60 17.35
CA SER A 313 28.19 -8.71 16.92
C SER A 313 29.24 -8.31 15.87
N LEU A 314 28.98 -7.26 15.07
CA LEU A 314 29.91 -6.75 14.05
C LEU A 314 31.17 -6.09 14.63
N VAL A 315 31.19 -5.79 15.94
CA VAL A 315 32.38 -5.30 16.62
C VAL A 315 33.35 -6.45 16.90
N PHE A 316 32.85 -7.69 17.01
CA PHE A 316 33.66 -8.82 17.42
C PHE A 316 34.30 -9.54 16.24
N SER A 317 35.55 -9.93 16.41
CA SER A 317 36.24 -10.81 15.45
C SER A 317 35.84 -12.28 15.57
N ARG A 318 35.11 -12.67 16.63
CA ARG A 318 34.65 -14.04 16.88
C ARG A 318 33.14 -14.05 17.09
N PRO A 319 32.45 -15.16 16.80
CA PRO A 319 31.03 -15.31 17.10
C PRO A 319 30.76 -15.08 18.60
N VAL A 320 29.71 -14.31 18.89
CA VAL A 320 29.30 -13.97 20.25
C VAL A 320 27.85 -14.36 20.50
N ARG A 321 27.55 -14.65 21.77
CA ARG A 321 26.20 -14.84 22.29
C ARG A 321 25.99 -13.92 23.49
N LEU A 322 24.87 -13.20 23.50
CA LEU A 322 24.48 -12.40 24.66
C LEU A 322 24.21 -13.31 25.87
N LEU A 323 24.80 -12.98 27.01
CA LEU A 323 24.53 -13.64 28.29
C LEU A 323 23.52 -12.84 29.12
N HIS A 324 23.73 -11.53 29.25
CA HIS A 324 22.90 -10.69 30.12
C HIS A 324 22.93 -9.21 29.66
N THR A 325 21.79 -8.53 29.81
CA THR A 325 21.67 -7.06 29.70
C THR A 325 21.61 -6.45 31.10
N GLN A 326 22.24 -5.30 31.36
CA GLN A 326 22.32 -4.71 32.71
C GLN A 326 22.89 -5.70 33.75
N PHE A 327 24.01 -6.35 33.43
CA PHE A 327 24.61 -7.37 34.28
C PHE A 327 25.24 -6.76 35.53
N HIS A 328 25.20 -7.49 36.65
CA HIS A 328 25.80 -7.05 37.90
C HIS A 328 27.23 -7.60 38.03
N ALA A 329 28.24 -6.79 37.68
CA ALA A 329 29.64 -7.14 37.89
C ALA A 329 29.97 -7.29 39.39
N GLN A 330 29.35 -6.43 40.20
CA GLN A 330 29.41 -6.44 41.66
C GLN A 330 28.01 -6.23 42.23
N ALA A 331 27.63 -7.04 43.22
CA ALA A 331 26.36 -6.92 43.93
C ALA A 331 26.30 -5.65 44.79
N SER A 332 25.09 -5.12 44.98
CA SER A 332 24.85 -4.02 45.93
C SER A 332 25.20 -4.45 47.36
N ARG A 333 25.72 -3.50 48.13
CA ARG A 333 25.80 -3.62 49.60
C ARG A 333 24.39 -3.57 50.21
N LEU A 334 24.28 -3.87 51.50
CA LEU A 334 23.00 -3.91 52.23
C LEU A 334 22.23 -2.57 52.20
N ASP A 335 22.94 -1.45 52.00
CA ASP A 335 22.36 -0.12 51.85
C ASP A 335 21.94 0.21 50.40
N GLY A 336 22.00 -0.76 49.49
CA GLY A 336 21.68 -0.60 48.07
C GLY A 336 22.78 0.06 47.23
N THR A 337 23.90 0.46 47.85
CA THR A 337 24.98 1.19 47.16
C THR A 337 26.09 0.25 46.67
N GLY A 338 26.91 0.74 45.73
CA GLY A 338 28.11 0.04 45.27
C GLY A 338 27.86 -1.10 44.29
N ALA A 339 26.63 -1.29 43.80
CA ALA A 339 26.40 -2.15 42.64
C ALA A 339 27.11 -1.59 41.42
N GLN A 340 27.66 -2.51 40.64
CA GLN A 340 28.26 -2.18 39.35
C GLN A 340 27.51 -2.89 38.26
N ILE A 341 26.76 -2.09 37.52
CA ILE A 341 25.89 -2.56 36.45
C ILE A 341 26.58 -2.17 35.14
N GLY A 342 26.71 -3.13 34.23
CA GLY A 342 27.18 -2.89 32.88
C GLY A 342 26.13 -3.24 31.84
N ASP A 343 26.20 -2.62 30.67
CA ASP A 343 25.10 -2.67 29.70
C ASP A 343 24.91 -4.05 29.10
N PHE A 344 25.96 -4.66 28.56
CA PHE A 344 25.89 -5.98 27.94
C PHE A 344 27.09 -6.86 28.30
N LEU A 345 26.80 -8.11 28.63
CA LEU A 345 27.80 -9.17 28.80
C LEU A 345 27.58 -10.24 27.73
N PHE A 346 28.64 -10.55 26.97
CA PHE A 346 28.67 -11.57 25.94
C PHE A 346 29.63 -12.71 26.29
N ALA A 347 29.32 -13.90 25.80
CA ALA A 347 30.28 -14.99 25.66
C ALA A 347 30.73 -15.07 24.20
N GLU A 348 32.04 -15.10 23.98
CA GLU A 348 32.62 -15.46 22.68
C GLU A 348 32.70 -16.98 22.53
N GLN A 349 32.78 -17.44 21.28
CA GLN A 349 33.13 -18.83 21.01
C GLN A 349 34.47 -19.19 21.67
N GLY A 350 34.44 -20.19 22.55
CA GLY A 350 35.56 -20.54 23.44
C GLY A 350 35.25 -20.14 24.88
N GLN A 351 36.26 -19.67 25.61
CA GLN A 351 36.15 -19.33 27.04
C GLN A 351 36.10 -17.83 27.32
N ALA A 352 36.23 -16.99 26.29
CA ALA A 352 36.32 -15.55 26.47
C ALA A 352 34.95 -14.90 26.70
N LEU A 353 34.93 -13.86 27.51
CA LEU A 353 33.80 -12.98 27.71
C LEU A 353 34.07 -11.62 27.07
N ALA A 354 33.00 -10.85 26.86
CA ALA A 354 33.14 -9.46 26.50
C ALA A 354 32.09 -8.58 27.16
N ILE A 355 32.53 -7.41 27.60
CA ILE A 355 31.70 -6.37 28.17
C ILE A 355 31.56 -5.27 27.11
N VAL A 356 30.33 -4.89 26.80
CA VAL A 356 30.05 -3.73 25.95
C VAL A 356 29.37 -2.67 26.80
N GLU A 357 30.01 -1.50 26.89
CA GLU A 357 29.49 -0.31 27.53
C GLU A 357 29.08 0.70 26.44
N ILE A 358 27.86 1.21 26.50
CA ILE A 358 27.29 2.08 25.47
C ILE A 358 27.09 3.47 26.04
N LYS A 359 27.68 4.48 25.40
CA LYS A 359 27.34 5.89 25.59
C LYS A 359 26.49 6.40 24.44
N LYS A 360 25.96 7.62 24.55
CA LYS A 360 25.19 8.25 23.47
C LYS A 360 26.09 8.66 22.29
N PRO A 361 25.56 8.74 21.06
CA PRO A 361 26.32 9.22 19.90
C PRO A 361 26.77 10.68 20.02
N SER A 362 26.06 11.49 20.80
CA SER A 362 26.43 12.88 21.09
C SER A 362 27.49 13.01 22.19
N SER A 363 28.05 11.90 22.69
CA SER A 363 29.13 11.94 23.66
C SER A 363 30.42 12.44 23.02
N SER A 364 31.01 13.45 23.64
CA SER A 364 32.28 14.01 23.18
C SER A 364 33.40 12.98 23.39
N LEU A 365 34.18 12.72 22.35
CA LEU A 365 35.31 11.79 22.39
C LEU A 365 36.63 12.47 22.78
N VAL A 366 36.80 13.72 22.36
CA VAL A 366 37.97 14.55 22.66
C VAL A 366 37.54 15.87 23.30
N GLN A 367 38.47 16.54 23.97
CA GLN A 367 38.24 17.86 24.55
C GLN A 367 37.96 18.89 23.44
N ALA A 368 37.13 19.89 23.75
CA ALA A 368 36.83 20.98 22.81
C ALA A 368 38.05 21.89 22.56
N THR A 369 38.91 22.03 23.56
CA THR A 369 40.13 22.85 23.49
C THR A 369 41.38 21.98 23.42
N PRO A 370 42.39 22.38 22.64
CA PRO A 370 43.63 21.64 22.55
C PRO A 370 44.45 21.69 23.85
N TYR A 371 45.14 20.60 24.14
CA TYR A 371 46.03 20.44 25.28
C TYR A 371 47.36 21.16 25.02
N ARG A 372 47.50 22.38 25.57
CA ARG A 372 48.69 23.27 25.50
C ARG A 372 49.08 23.71 24.08
N ASN A 373 49.33 22.77 23.19
CA ASN A 373 49.77 22.93 21.81
C ASN A 373 48.51 22.89 20.94
N ARG A 374 48.36 23.78 19.95
CA ARG A 374 47.14 23.91 19.11
C ARG A 374 46.73 22.64 18.34
N GLU A 375 47.58 21.61 18.34
CA GLU A 375 47.47 20.42 17.49
C GLU A 375 47.13 19.12 18.26
N VAL A 376 47.11 19.15 19.60
CA VAL A 376 46.90 17.93 20.40
C VAL A 376 45.63 18.09 21.21
N PHE A 377 44.71 17.13 21.13
CA PHE A 377 43.48 17.12 21.92
C PHE A 377 43.48 15.95 22.89
N GLY A 378 43.22 16.21 24.17
CA GLY A 378 43.06 15.14 25.16
C GLY A 378 41.73 14.41 25.00
N PRO A 379 41.60 13.17 25.52
CA PRO A 379 40.31 12.49 25.58
C PRO A 379 39.33 13.27 26.46
N HIS A 380 38.06 13.27 26.08
CA HIS A 380 37.01 13.87 26.88
C HIS A 380 36.71 13.03 28.14
N ALA A 381 36.18 13.67 29.18
CA ALA A 381 35.84 13.01 30.45
C ALA A 381 34.79 11.89 30.29
N GLU A 382 33.86 12.03 29.34
CA GLU A 382 32.86 10.98 29.05
C GLU A 382 33.51 9.71 28.49
N LEU A 383 34.44 9.85 27.53
CA LEU A 383 35.16 8.71 26.96
C LEU A 383 36.09 8.06 27.99
N SER A 384 36.90 8.84 28.69
CA SER A 384 37.81 8.31 29.71
C SER A 384 37.05 7.67 30.88
N GLY A 385 35.91 8.24 31.26
CA GLY A 385 34.98 7.67 32.22
C GLY A 385 34.44 6.31 31.77
N ALA A 386 33.96 6.19 30.53
CA ALA A 386 33.45 4.92 29.98
C ALA A 386 34.53 3.83 29.93
N ILE A 387 35.75 4.17 29.50
CA ILE A 387 36.90 3.25 29.49
C ILE A 387 37.22 2.78 30.92
N THR A 388 37.23 3.69 31.89
CA THR A 388 37.48 3.34 33.30
C THR A 388 36.36 2.46 33.84
N GLN A 389 35.11 2.75 33.49
CA GLN A 389 33.94 2.01 33.92
C GLN A 389 34.00 0.54 33.46
N VAL A 390 34.27 0.30 32.17
CA VAL A 390 34.34 -1.07 31.63
C VAL A 390 35.53 -1.87 32.19
N LEU A 391 36.66 -1.22 32.43
CA LEU A 391 37.83 -1.85 33.08
C LEU A 391 37.53 -2.22 34.53
N TYR A 392 36.81 -1.37 35.25
CA TYR A 392 36.40 -1.68 36.62
C TYR A 392 35.39 -2.85 36.62
N GLN A 393 34.39 -2.85 35.73
CA GLN A 393 33.44 -3.98 35.59
C GLN A 393 34.17 -5.30 35.30
N ARG A 394 35.19 -5.30 34.43
CA ARG A 394 36.06 -6.46 34.18
C ARG A 394 36.75 -6.93 35.47
N SER A 395 37.41 -6.02 36.19
CA SER A 395 38.08 -6.34 37.46
C SER A 395 37.12 -6.91 38.51
N ALA A 396 35.90 -6.38 38.57
CA ALA A 396 34.85 -6.86 39.48
C ALA A 396 34.37 -8.28 39.13
N ILE A 397 34.16 -8.59 37.84
CA ILE A 397 33.84 -9.96 37.41
C ILE A 397 34.97 -10.92 37.79
N GLN A 398 36.22 -10.54 37.55
CA GLN A 398 37.39 -11.37 37.86
C GLN A 398 37.49 -11.65 39.36
N SER A 399 37.33 -10.62 40.18
CA SER A 399 37.40 -10.72 41.64
C SER A 399 36.27 -11.56 42.24
N ASN A 400 35.09 -11.52 41.62
CA ASN A 400 33.89 -12.22 42.09
C ASN A 400 33.59 -13.50 41.27
N TRP A 401 34.55 -14.03 40.51
CA TRP A 401 34.30 -15.08 39.52
C TRP A 401 33.66 -16.34 40.11
N LEU A 402 34.06 -16.75 41.32
CA LEU A 402 33.53 -17.97 41.94
C LEU A 402 32.02 -17.87 42.21
N LEU A 403 31.52 -16.67 42.51
CA LEU A 403 30.08 -16.41 42.68
C LEU A 403 29.37 -16.49 41.32
N HIS A 404 29.93 -15.83 40.31
CA HIS A 404 29.34 -15.75 38.96
C HIS A 404 29.35 -17.11 38.22
N ARG A 405 30.39 -17.94 38.40
CA ARG A 405 30.52 -19.26 37.76
C ARG A 405 29.40 -20.24 38.17
N ALA A 406 28.70 -19.98 39.28
CA ALA A 406 27.54 -20.77 39.68
C ALA A 406 26.40 -20.70 38.63
N GLU A 407 26.34 -19.63 37.84
CA GLU A 407 25.39 -19.49 36.74
C GLU A 407 25.70 -20.45 35.59
N ALA A 408 24.69 -21.18 35.13
CA ALA A 408 24.84 -22.16 34.05
C ALA A 408 25.40 -21.55 32.76
N ALA A 409 25.09 -20.27 32.48
CA ALA A 409 25.49 -19.58 31.27
C ALA A 409 27.00 -19.27 31.20
N LEU A 410 27.70 -19.27 32.35
CA LEU A 410 29.12 -18.94 32.49
C LEU A 410 30.02 -20.17 32.72
N ARG A 411 29.46 -21.39 32.71
CA ARG A 411 30.20 -22.62 33.05
C ARG A 411 31.41 -22.89 32.15
N ASP A 412 31.30 -22.54 30.88
CA ASP A 412 32.32 -22.77 29.86
C ASP A 412 33.22 -21.54 29.63
N SER A 413 32.97 -20.44 30.37
CA SER A 413 33.75 -19.20 30.30
C SER A 413 34.88 -19.18 31.34
N GLN A 414 35.86 -18.30 31.14
CA GLN A 414 36.96 -18.06 32.08
C GLN A 414 37.13 -16.55 32.32
N PRO A 415 37.53 -16.14 33.54
CA PRO A 415 37.67 -14.73 33.89
C PRO A 415 38.95 -14.10 33.31
N ASP A 416 39.90 -14.91 32.84
CA ASP A 416 41.21 -14.46 32.36
C ASP A 416 41.10 -13.69 31.03
N ALA A 417 40.08 -14.01 30.23
CA ALA A 417 39.87 -13.46 28.90
C ALA A 417 38.54 -12.69 28.83
N ILE A 418 38.55 -11.45 29.33
CA ILE A 418 37.41 -10.53 29.24
C ILE A 418 37.81 -9.35 28.36
N LYS A 419 37.20 -9.22 27.19
CA LYS A 419 37.35 -8.04 26.34
C LYS A 419 36.45 -6.91 26.82
N CYS A 420 36.93 -5.69 26.67
CA CYS A 420 36.16 -4.49 26.99
C CYS A 420 35.94 -3.69 25.72
N ILE A 421 34.70 -3.34 25.44
CA ILE A 421 34.31 -2.54 24.29
C ILE A 421 33.52 -1.33 24.78
N VAL A 422 33.86 -0.16 24.27
CA VAL A 422 33.12 1.08 24.49
C VAL A 422 32.56 1.54 23.15
N LEU A 423 31.24 1.62 23.05
CA LEU A 423 30.55 2.24 21.92
C LEU A 423 30.17 3.67 22.31
N ALA A 424 30.85 4.66 21.75
CA ALA A 424 30.65 6.06 22.14
C ALA A 424 30.87 7.03 20.99
N GLY A 425 30.09 8.11 20.97
CA GLY A 425 30.33 9.25 20.10
C GLY A 425 30.19 8.98 18.60
N THR A 426 30.51 9.99 17.82
CA THR A 426 30.74 9.91 16.37
C THR A 426 32.15 10.38 16.05
N MET A 427 32.74 9.90 14.96
CA MET A 427 34.09 10.34 14.56
C MET A 427 34.17 11.87 14.47
N PRO A 428 35.20 12.51 15.07
CA PRO A 428 35.39 13.95 14.95
C PRO A 428 35.53 14.36 13.48
N SER A 429 34.82 15.43 13.09
CA SER A 429 34.90 15.99 11.74
C SER A 429 36.19 16.78 11.49
N ASP A 430 36.76 17.38 12.54
CA ASP A 430 38.05 18.06 12.48
C ASP A 430 39.20 17.05 12.41
N GLU A 431 40.11 17.23 11.46
CA GLU A 431 41.19 16.29 11.19
C GLU A 431 42.17 16.14 12.36
N THR A 432 42.44 17.24 13.08
CA THR A 432 43.39 17.27 14.20
C THR A 432 42.80 16.56 15.43
N GLN A 433 41.52 16.81 15.71
CA GLN A 433 40.75 16.10 16.72
C GLN A 433 40.63 14.61 16.39
N ARG A 434 40.32 14.28 15.13
CA ARG A 434 40.24 12.89 14.66
C ARG A 434 41.57 12.18 14.83
N ARG A 435 42.69 12.80 14.44
CA ARG A 435 44.04 12.24 14.65
C ARG A 435 44.33 11.99 16.12
N SER A 436 43.98 12.94 17.00
CA SER A 436 44.17 12.78 18.45
C SER A 436 43.32 11.63 19.02
N PHE A 437 42.06 11.52 18.59
CA PHE A 437 41.17 10.41 18.95
C PHE A 437 41.73 9.05 18.50
N GLU A 438 42.16 8.95 17.23
CA GLU A 438 42.74 7.74 16.66
C GLU A 438 43.98 7.29 17.43
N LEU A 439 44.90 8.22 17.73
CA LEU A 439 46.08 7.91 18.53
C LEU A 439 45.71 7.41 19.93
N PHE A 440 44.73 8.06 20.57
CA PHE A 440 44.30 7.68 21.92
C PHE A 440 43.61 6.30 21.96
N ARG A 441 42.64 6.05 21.07
CA ARG A 441 41.93 4.76 21.07
C ARG A 441 42.86 3.59 20.74
N ASN A 442 43.79 3.77 19.79
CA ASN A 442 44.75 2.72 19.43
C ASN A 442 45.83 2.49 20.50
N ALA A 443 46.02 3.43 21.44
CA ALA A 443 46.87 3.22 22.61
C ALA A 443 46.18 2.41 23.72
N CYS A 444 44.83 2.32 23.72
CA CYS A 444 44.05 1.55 24.69
C CYS A 444 44.07 0.06 24.31
N LYS A 445 45.05 -0.69 24.83
CA LYS A 445 45.24 -2.12 24.49
C LYS A 445 44.14 -3.04 25.02
N ASP A 446 43.57 -2.70 26.18
CA ASP A 446 42.59 -3.52 26.88
C ASP A 446 41.13 -3.13 26.57
N VAL A 447 40.92 -2.00 25.88
CA VAL A 447 39.59 -1.48 25.58
C VAL A 447 39.50 -1.06 24.12
N GLU A 448 38.60 -1.69 23.39
CA GLU A 448 38.27 -1.32 22.02
C GLU A 448 37.22 -0.20 22.02
N VAL A 449 37.50 0.90 21.34
CA VAL A 449 36.58 2.04 21.23
C VAL A 449 36.04 2.14 19.81
N VAL A 450 34.73 1.98 19.68
CA VAL A 450 34.00 2.03 18.40
C VAL A 450 33.05 3.22 18.42
N THR A 451 32.91 3.92 17.29
CA THR A 451 31.95 5.02 17.15
C THR A 451 30.67 4.56 16.46
N PHE A 452 29.57 5.29 16.68
CA PHE A 452 28.27 4.90 16.12
C PHE A 452 28.24 4.97 14.58
N ASP A 453 28.95 5.93 13.99
CA ASP A 453 29.07 6.09 12.54
C ASP A 453 29.96 5.01 11.91
N GLU A 454 30.99 4.54 12.60
CA GLU A 454 31.79 3.38 12.17
C GLU A 454 30.91 2.12 12.08
N LEU A 455 30.08 1.88 13.11
CA LEU A 455 29.16 0.74 13.14
C LEU A 455 28.08 0.84 12.05
N LEU A 456 27.56 2.04 11.79
CA LEU A 456 26.66 2.29 10.66
C LEU A 456 27.37 2.05 9.31
N GLY A 457 28.63 2.43 9.18
CA GLY A 457 29.47 2.12 8.02
C GLY A 457 29.61 0.62 7.78
N LYS A 458 29.90 -0.16 8.82
CA LYS A 458 29.95 -1.63 8.78
C LYS A 458 28.63 -2.24 8.29
N LEU A 459 27.50 -1.73 8.79
CA LEU A 459 26.17 -2.18 8.34
C LEU A 459 25.91 -1.86 6.86
N ARG A 460 26.26 -0.65 6.41
CA ARG A 460 26.11 -0.25 5.00
C ARG A 460 26.97 -1.09 4.07
N LEU A 461 28.22 -1.37 4.47
CA LEU A 461 29.12 -2.25 3.73
C LEU A 461 28.56 -3.68 3.64
N LEU A 462 28.03 -4.21 4.75
CA LEU A 462 27.35 -5.51 4.75
C LEU A 462 26.17 -5.53 3.76
N LEU A 463 25.33 -4.49 3.76
CA LEU A 463 24.20 -4.39 2.83
C LEU A 463 24.66 -4.32 1.37
N GLN A 464 25.77 -3.61 1.09
CA GLN A 464 26.36 -3.54 -0.24
C GLN A 464 26.80 -4.92 -0.74
N HIS A 465 27.47 -5.71 0.10
CA HIS A 465 27.89 -7.07 -0.25
C HIS A 465 26.72 -8.04 -0.44
N LEU A 466 25.61 -7.84 0.27
CA LEU A 466 24.39 -8.64 0.15
C LEU A 466 23.50 -8.21 -1.04
N THR A 467 23.81 -7.08 -1.69
CA THR A 467 23.05 -6.61 -2.85
C THR A 467 23.70 -7.17 -4.13
N PRO A 468 22.96 -7.95 -4.95
CA PRO A 468 23.53 -8.48 -6.18
C PRO A 468 23.96 -7.34 -7.09
N SER A 469 25.22 -7.35 -7.52
CA SER A 469 25.75 -6.42 -8.49
C SER A 469 25.08 -6.67 -9.84
N SER A 470 24.09 -5.85 -10.20
CA SER A 470 23.71 -5.68 -11.60
C SER A 470 24.95 -5.17 -12.32
N GLY A 471 25.55 -6.01 -13.16
CA GLY A 471 26.91 -5.88 -13.66
C GLY A 471 27.26 -4.48 -14.18
N THR A 472 28.29 -3.91 -13.57
CA THR A 472 29.37 -3.11 -14.17
C THR A 472 30.46 -3.00 -13.10
N THR A 473 31.46 -3.87 -13.20
CA THR A 473 32.73 -3.71 -12.50
C THR A 473 33.53 -2.62 -13.22
N GLU A 474 33.56 -1.41 -12.67
CA GLU A 474 34.81 -0.68 -12.60
C GLU A 474 35.25 -0.74 -11.14
N ASP A 475 36.18 -1.65 -10.88
CA ASP A 475 36.91 -1.74 -9.63
C ASP A 475 37.74 -0.46 -9.45
N THR A 476 37.28 0.43 -8.59
CA THR A 476 38.17 1.28 -7.81
C THR A 476 37.83 1.09 -6.35
N VAL A 477 38.61 0.24 -5.69
CA VAL A 477 38.68 0.15 -4.24
C VAL A 477 39.62 1.25 -3.74
N PRO A 478 39.16 2.25 -2.97
CA PRO A 478 40.06 3.05 -2.17
C PRO A 478 40.17 2.37 -0.79
N PHE A 479 41.35 1.84 -0.49
CA PHE A 479 41.76 1.58 0.90
C PHE A 479 42.01 2.89 1.63
#